data_AF-A0A520RAZ6-F1
#
_entry.id   AF-A0A520RAZ6-F1
#
_cell.length_a   1.000
_cell.length_b   1.000
_cell.length_c   1.000
_cell.angle_alpha   90.00
_cell.angle_beta   90.00
_cell.angle_gamma   90.00
#
_symmetry.space_group_name_H-M   'P 1'
#
loop_
_entity.id
_entity.type
_entity.pdbx_description
1 polymer ?
#
loop_
_entity_poly.entity_id
_entity_poly.type
_entity_poly.pdbx_seq_one_letter_code
_entity_poly.pdbx_strand_id
1 'polypeptide(L)' 'MLKRLRGMFSTDLSIDLGTANTLIYVKERGIILDEPSVVAI' A
#
# COMPACT_ATOMS: atom_id res chain seq x y z
N MET A 1 -6.79 23.25 -11.73
CA MET A 1 -5.65 23.61 -10.87
C MET A 1 -5.61 22.79 -9.57
N LEU A 2 -6.70 22.73 -8.79
CA LEU A 2 -6.77 22.03 -7.49
C LEU A 2 -6.49 20.51 -7.53
N LYS A 3 -6.84 19.82 -8.65
CA LYS A 3 -6.60 18.38 -8.81
C LYS A 3 -5.10 17.99 -8.79
N ARG A 4 -4.21 18.88 -9.24
CA ARG A 4 -2.76 18.64 -9.25
C ARG A 4 -2.15 18.70 -7.85
N LEU A 5 -2.65 19.58 -6.97
CA LEU A 5 -2.20 19.59 -5.57
C LEU A 5 -2.60 18.30 -4.85
N ARG A 6 -3.80 17.76 -5.08
CA ARG A 6 -4.23 16.50 -4.43
C ARG A 6 -3.34 15.30 -4.81
N GLY A 7 -2.86 15.24 -6.05
CA GLY A 7 -1.95 14.17 -6.48
C GLY A 7 -0.55 14.26 -5.87
N MET A 8 -0.10 15.46 -5.48
CA MET A 8 1.22 15.66 -4.88
C MET A 8 1.28 15.25 -3.40
N PHE A 9 0.11 15.25 -2.72
CA PHE A 9 -0.05 14.74 -1.35
C PHE A 9 -0.70 13.35 -1.31
N SER A 10 -0.82 12.69 -2.47
CA SER A 10 -1.29 11.32 -2.59
C SER A 10 -0.15 10.38 -2.21
N THR A 11 -0.36 9.49 -1.25
CA THR A 11 0.57 8.38 -1.01
C THR A 11 0.31 7.34 -2.09
N ASP A 12 1.20 7.26 -3.08
CA ASP A 12 1.16 6.21 -4.09
C ASP A 12 1.43 4.85 -3.40
N LEU A 13 0.38 4.02 -3.34
CA LEU A 13 0.35 2.76 -2.59
C LEU A 13 -0.03 1.61 -3.52
N SER A 14 0.67 0.49 -3.40
CA SER A 14 0.33 -0.77 -4.07
C SER A 14 0.15 -1.87 -3.02
N ILE A 15 -0.90 -2.68 -3.18
CA ILE A 15 -1.22 -3.80 -2.28
C ILE A 15 -1.14 -5.09 -3.08
N ASP A 16 -0.35 -6.04 -2.60
CA ASP A 16 -0.39 -7.43 -3.06
C ASP A 16 -1.20 -8.25 -2.04
N LEU A 17 -2.28 -8.87 -2.50
CA LEU A 17 -3.18 -9.69 -1.69
C LEU A 17 -2.95 -11.17 -2.03
N GLY A 18 -1.82 -11.68 -1.53
CA GLY A 18 -1.48 -13.10 -1.67
C GLY A 18 -2.30 -13.99 -0.74
N THR A 19 -2.34 -15.28 -1.07
CA THR A 19 -3.05 -16.30 -0.28
C THR A 19 -2.42 -16.51 1.11
N ALA A 20 -1.11 -16.33 1.23
CA ALA A 20 -0.36 -16.51 2.48
C ALA A 20 0.03 -15.17 3.13
N ASN A 21 0.43 -14.18 2.34
CA ASN A 21 0.91 -12.88 2.81
C ASN A 21 0.22 -11.74 2.06
N THR A 22 0.02 -10.63 2.78
CA THR A 22 -0.35 -9.34 2.23
C THR A 22 0.87 -8.44 2.30
N LEU A 23 1.23 -7.81 1.18
CA LEU A 23 2.33 -6.86 1.12
C LEU A 23 1.82 -5.47 0.74
N ILE A 24 2.39 -4.43 1.36
CA ILE A 24 2.13 -3.04 0.97
C ILE A 24 3.44 -2.38 0.56
N TYR A 25 3.45 -1.83 -0.66
CA TYR A 25 4.52 -1.00 -1.17
C TYR A 25 4.08 0.46 -1.20
N VAL A 26 4.96 1.36 -0.73
CA VAL A 26 4.82 2.80 -0.92
C VAL A 26 5.97 3.31 -1.77
N LYS A 27 5.62 4.07 -2.81
CA LYS A 27 6.59 4.70 -3.69
C LYS A 27 7.64 5.47 -2.89
N GLU A 28 8.91 5.30 -3.24
CA GLU A 28 10.08 5.89 -2.54
C GLU A 28 10.34 5.38 -1.11
N ARG A 29 9.47 4.52 -0.56
CA ARG A 29 9.68 3.89 0.77
C ARG A 29 9.93 2.39 0.69
N GLY A 30 9.55 1.74 -0.40
CA GLY A 30 9.68 0.29 -0.53
C GLY A 30 8.49 -0.47 0.07
N ILE A 31 8.71 -1.74 0.39
CA ILE A 31 7.73 -2.58 1.09
C ILE A 31 7.71 -2.13 2.55
N ILE A 32 6.55 -1.67 3.01
CA ILE A 32 6.34 -1.15 4.38
C ILE A 32 5.50 -2.10 5.24
N LEU A 33 4.89 -3.12 4.65
CA LEU A 33 4.13 -4.17 5.33
C LEU A 33 4.34 -5.48 4.59
N ASP A 34 4.59 -6.54 5.35
CA ASP A 34 4.61 -7.95 4.92
C ASP A 34 4.07 -8.77 6.10
N GLU A 35 2.78 -9.07 6.06
CA GLU A 35 2.05 -9.74 7.14
C GLU A 35 1.27 -10.94 6.60
N PRO A 36 1.01 -11.99 7.40
CA PRO A 36 0.14 -13.08 6.99
C PRO A 36 -1.27 -12.61 6.61
N SER A 37 -1.80 -13.13 5.50
CA SER A 37 -3.17 -12.88 5.03
C SER A 37 -4.20 -13.68 5.85
N VAL A 38 -4.33 -13.35 7.14
CA VAL A 38 -5.13 -14.13 8.09
C VAL A 38 -6.07 -13.23 8.90
N VAL A 39 -7.26 -13.74 9.23
CA VAL A 39 -8.19 -13.14 10.19
C VAL A 39 -8.48 -14.17 11.28
N ALA A 40 -8.34 -13.79 12.55
CA ALA A 40 -8.80 -14.59 13.67
C ALA A 40 -10.31 -14.35 13.87
N ILE A 41 -11.09 -15.44 13.93
CA ILE A 41 -12.55 -15.43 14.09
C ILE A 41 -12.98 -15.95 15.45
#